data_AF-A0AAP9S8C7-F1
#
_entry.id   AF-A0AAP9S8C7-F1
#
_cell.length_a   1.000
_cell.length_b   1.000
_cell.length_c   1.000
_cell.angle_alpha   90.00
_cell.angle_beta   90.00
_cell.angle_gamma   90.00
#
_symmetry.space_group_name_H-M   'P 1'
#
loop_
_entity.id
_entity.type
_entity.pdbx_description
1 polymer ?
#
loop_
_entity_poly.entity_id
_entity_poly.type
_entity_poly.pdbx_seq_one_letter_code
_entity_poly.pdbx_strand_id
1 'polypeptide(L)'
;MPGNLYNLHPGSRLDQPLDSAIEQITQRLNHVMFPDMKTTVLLETMSGKGSEVGRRFEELKEILDRVVQKDQIGVCMDACHMWDSMTVSFAWIFCSGHGKKYE
;
A
#
# COMPACT_ATOMS: atom_id res chain seq x y z
N MET A 1 -21.09 3.64 -9.53
CA MET A 1 -21.96 2.76 -8.72
C MET A 1 -21.52 2.88 -7.27
N PRO A 2 -22.44 3.03 -6.30
CA PRO A 2 -22.10 3.13 -4.89
C PRO A 2 -21.60 1.78 -4.34
N GLY A 3 -20.62 1.81 -3.42
CA GLY A 3 -20.09 0.61 -2.76
C GLY A 3 -18.96 -0.13 -3.50
N ASN A 4 -18.43 0.45 -4.59
CA ASN A 4 -17.33 -0.16 -5.33
C ASN A 4 -15.97 0.07 -4.63
N LEU A 5 -15.06 -0.87 -4.86
CA LEU A 5 -13.65 -0.76 -4.49
C LEU A 5 -12.82 -0.52 -5.75
N TYR A 6 -11.95 0.49 -5.74
CA TYR A 6 -10.99 0.75 -6.82
C TYR A 6 -9.60 0.36 -6.36
N ASN A 7 -9.15 -0.80 -6.84
CA ASN A 7 -7.82 -1.31 -6.58
C ASN A 7 -6.82 -0.71 -7.56
N LEU A 8 -5.79 -0.04 -7.05
CA LEU A 8 -4.80 0.68 -7.84
C LEU A 8 -3.40 0.30 -7.36
N HIS A 9 -2.49 0.12 -8.32
CA HIS A 9 -1.07 0.15 -8.01
C HIS A 9 -0.68 1.58 -7.62
N PRO A 10 0.09 1.80 -6.54
CA PRO A 10 0.48 3.15 -6.10
C PRO A 10 1.24 3.93 -7.17
N GLY A 11 2.09 3.22 -7.93
CA GLY A 11 2.85 3.78 -9.04
C GLY A 11 4.31 3.31 -9.06
N SER A 12 5.13 4.03 -9.80
CA SER A 12 6.58 3.82 -9.91
C SER A 12 7.32 5.15 -9.81
N ARG A 13 8.43 5.18 -9.07
CA ARG A 13 9.24 6.40 -8.88
C ARG A 13 10.13 6.73 -10.07
N LEU A 14 10.29 5.82 -11.05
CA LEU A 14 11.23 5.99 -12.16
C LEU A 14 12.63 6.36 -11.62
N ASP A 15 13.18 7.50 -12.04
CA ASP A 15 14.48 8.02 -11.60
C ASP A 15 14.39 8.98 -10.40
N GLN A 16 13.20 9.16 -9.83
CA GLN A 16 12.98 10.09 -8.73
C GLN A 16 13.30 9.44 -7.36
N PRO A 17 13.64 10.25 -6.34
CA PRO A 17 13.69 9.78 -4.97
C PRO A 17 12.34 9.23 -4.51
N LEU A 18 12.37 8.24 -3.62
CA LEU A 18 11.16 7.59 -3.10
C LEU A 18 10.20 8.61 -2.44
N ASP A 19 10.73 9.50 -1.59
CA ASP A 19 9.94 10.50 -0.88
C ASP A 19 9.20 11.45 -1.84
N SER A 20 9.84 11.81 -2.96
CA SER A 20 9.22 12.64 -4.00
C SER A 20 8.08 11.90 -4.72
N ALA A 21 8.21 10.60 -4.93
CA ALA A 21 7.16 9.79 -5.52
C ALA A 21 5.98 9.62 -4.55
N ILE A 22 6.25 9.33 -3.28
CA ILE A 22 5.22 9.25 -2.22
C ILE A 22 4.46 10.56 -2.12
N GLU A 23 5.16 11.69 -2.10
CA GLU A 23 4.54 13.02 -2.05
C GLU A 23 3.60 13.24 -3.25
N GLN A 24 4.04 12.90 -4.46
CA GLN A 24 3.19 13.02 -5.65
C GLN A 24 1.97 12.10 -5.60
N ILE A 25 2.15 10.84 -5.19
CA ILE A 25 1.03 9.90 -5.05
C ILE A 25 0.00 10.46 -4.07
N THR A 26 0.44 10.89 -2.89
CA THR A 26 -0.41 11.52 -1.89
C THR A 26 -1.11 12.77 -2.42
N GLN A 27 -0.40 13.68 -3.09
CA GLN A 27 -0.99 14.90 -3.65
C GLN A 27 -2.08 14.58 -4.68
N ARG A 28 -1.84 13.58 -5.54
CA ARG A 28 -2.83 13.14 -6.52
C ARG A 28 -4.05 12.51 -5.85
N LEU A 29 -3.85 11.63 -4.85
CA LEU A 29 -4.93 11.05 -4.07
C LEU A 29 -5.77 12.14 -3.39
N ASN A 30 -5.13 13.08 -2.70
CA ASN A 30 -5.82 14.20 -2.03
C ASN A 30 -6.53 15.14 -3.00
N HIS A 31 -6.08 15.22 -4.26
CA HIS A 31 -6.73 16.01 -5.28
C HIS A 31 -7.98 15.33 -5.86
N VAL A 32 -7.96 14.00 -6.01
CA VAL A 32 -9.05 13.25 -6.67
C VAL A 32 -10.07 12.69 -5.68
N MET A 33 -9.68 12.46 -4.42
CA MET A 33 -10.57 12.01 -3.36
C MET A 33 -11.26 13.21 -2.71
N PHE A 34 -12.56 13.09 -2.44
CA PHE A 34 -13.39 14.17 -1.91
C PHE A 34 -14.33 13.67 -0.80
N PRO A 35 -14.87 14.57 0.04
CA PRO A 35 -15.88 14.21 1.05
C PRO A 35 -17.09 13.50 0.44
N ASP A 36 -17.68 12.57 1.18
CA ASP A 36 -18.87 11.80 0.77
C ASP A 36 -18.73 10.90 -0.46
N MET A 37 -17.52 10.76 -1.02
CA MET A 37 -17.19 9.77 -2.05
C MET A 37 -17.69 8.39 -1.58
N LYS A 38 -18.42 7.65 -2.44
CA LYS A 38 -19.00 6.34 -2.09
C LYS A 38 -18.13 5.15 -2.49
N THR A 39 -16.99 5.42 -3.09
CA THR A 39 -16.03 4.44 -3.59
C THR A 39 -14.80 4.50 -2.72
N THR A 40 -14.30 3.33 -2.31
CA THR A 40 -13.06 3.21 -1.54
C THR A 40 -11.91 2.93 -2.50
N VAL A 41 -10.82 3.67 -2.36
CA VAL A 41 -9.58 3.43 -3.09
C VAL A 41 -8.72 2.45 -2.29
N LEU A 42 -8.24 1.40 -2.93
CA LEU A 42 -7.30 0.45 -2.34
C LEU A 42 -5.96 0.59 -3.04
N LEU A 43 -4.90 0.80 -2.26
CA LEU A 43 -3.53 0.74 -2.75
C LEU A 43 -3.03 -0.70 -2.65
N GLU A 44 -2.67 -1.29 -3.78
CA GLU A 44 -2.16 -2.66 -3.80
C GLU A 44 -0.70 -2.73 -3.35
N THR A 45 -0.33 -3.77 -2.60
CA THR A 45 1.07 -4.15 -2.39
C THR A 45 1.72 -4.50 -3.73
N MET A 46 2.94 -4.02 -3.96
CA MET A 46 3.66 -4.22 -5.22
C MET A 46 4.83 -5.20 -5.06
N SER A 47 5.16 -5.92 -6.13
CA SER A 47 6.31 -6.84 -6.13
C SER A 47 7.66 -6.12 -5.98
N GLY A 48 7.70 -4.81 -6.28
CA GLY A 48 8.92 -4.00 -6.20
C GLY A 48 9.80 -4.14 -7.44
N LYS A 49 9.23 -4.51 -8.59
CA LYS A 49 9.96 -4.63 -9.85
C LYS A 49 10.36 -3.24 -10.34
N GLY A 50 11.60 -3.12 -10.80
CA GLY A 50 12.17 -1.84 -11.25
C GLY A 50 12.14 -0.79 -10.13
N SER A 51 11.24 0.17 -10.25
CA SER A 51 11.09 1.31 -9.33
C SER A 51 9.66 1.46 -8.80
N GLU A 52 8.89 0.38 -8.75
CA GLU A 52 7.56 0.35 -8.11
C GLU A 52 7.58 0.87 -6.67
N VAL A 53 6.52 1.60 -6.30
CA VAL A 53 6.26 2.08 -4.94
C VAL A 53 5.17 1.20 -4.32
N GLY A 54 5.32 0.85 -3.04
CA GLY A 54 4.41 -0.06 -2.34
C GLY A 54 4.96 -1.47 -2.17
N ARG A 55 6.28 -1.63 -2.35
CA ARG A 55 6.97 -2.90 -2.07
C ARG A 55 7.00 -3.19 -0.57
N ARG A 56 7.20 -2.14 0.24
CA ARG A 56 7.30 -2.21 1.69
C ARG A 56 6.05 -1.63 2.35
N PHE A 57 5.65 -2.17 3.50
CA PHE A 57 4.47 -1.67 4.21
C PHE A 57 4.65 -0.23 4.70
N GLU A 58 5.88 0.17 4.98
CA GLU A 58 6.23 1.54 5.38
C GLU A 58 5.91 2.55 4.28
N GLU A 59 6.13 2.20 3.01
CA GLU A 59 5.83 3.06 1.87
C GLU A 59 4.31 3.28 1.74
N LEU A 60 3.53 2.20 1.85
CA LEU A 60 2.07 2.29 1.85
C LEU A 60 1.58 3.08 3.05
N LYS A 61 2.09 2.78 4.25
CA LYS A 61 1.75 3.50 5.48
C LYS A 61 2.00 5.00 5.33
N GLU A 62 3.12 5.39 4.76
CA GLU A 62 3.47 6.80 4.56
C GLU A 62 2.47 7.50 3.63
N ILE A 63 2.05 6.84 2.55
CA ILE A 63 0.99 7.36 1.68
C ILE A 63 -0.34 7.48 2.46
N LEU A 64 -0.75 6.41 3.15
CA LEU A 64 -1.99 6.38 3.93
C LEU A 64 -1.99 7.45 5.04
N ASP A 65 -0.87 7.69 5.70
CA ASP A 65 -0.73 8.68 6.78
C ASP A 65 -0.91 10.12 6.26
N ARG A 66 -0.52 10.41 5.01
CA ARG A 66 -0.64 11.74 4.41
C ARG A 66 -1.95 11.99 3.65
N VAL A 67 -2.73 10.95 3.32
CA VAL A 67 -4.05 11.11 2.67
C VAL A 67 -5.08 11.70 3.63
N VAL A 68 -5.87 12.68 3.19
CA VAL A 68 -6.87 13.37 4.04
C VAL A 68 -8.12 12.50 4.26
N GLN A 69 -8.60 11.85 3.20
CA GLN A 69 -9.85 11.08 3.20
C GLN A 69 -9.65 9.65 3.75
N LYS A 70 -9.42 9.53 5.06
CA LYS A 70 -9.06 8.27 5.73
C LYS A 70 -10.09 7.15 5.60
N ASP A 71 -11.37 7.47 5.62
CA ASP A 71 -12.42 6.44 5.59
C ASP A 71 -12.55 5.78 4.21
N GLN A 72 -12.11 6.47 3.15
CA GLN A 72 -12.25 6.04 1.76
C GLN A 72 -10.95 5.54 1.13
N ILE A 73 -9.93 5.23 1.95
CA ILE A 73 -8.67 4.63 1.50
C ILE A 73 -8.32 3.38 2.31
N GLY A 74 -7.78 2.37 1.64
CA GLY A 74 -7.29 1.13 2.25
C GLY A 74 -6.16 0.50 1.46
N VAL A 75 -5.83 -0.74 1.80
CA VAL A 75 -4.77 -1.53 1.15
C VAL A 75 -5.36 -2.83 0.61
N CYS A 76 -4.99 -3.20 -0.62
CA CYS A 76 -5.19 -4.55 -1.16
C CYS A 76 -3.89 -5.34 -1.00
N MET A 77 -3.97 -6.51 -0.37
CA MET A 77 -2.81 -7.39 -0.15
C MET A 77 -2.77 -8.45 -1.24
N ASP A 78 -1.89 -8.26 -2.23
CA ASP A 78 -1.61 -9.27 -3.24
C ASP A 78 -0.52 -10.22 -2.73
N ALA A 79 -0.90 -11.48 -2.49
CA ALA A 79 -0.01 -12.49 -1.91
C ALA A 79 1.20 -12.81 -2.80
N CYS A 80 1.05 -12.76 -4.13
CA CYS A 80 2.15 -12.99 -5.06
C CYS A 80 3.15 -11.84 -4.99
N HIS A 81 2.66 -10.61 -4.98
CA HIS A 81 3.52 -9.42 -4.83
C HIS A 81 4.26 -9.43 -3.50
N MET A 82 3.56 -9.73 -2.40
CA MET A 82 4.15 -9.81 -1.07
C MET A 82 5.20 -10.93 -0.94
N TRP A 83 5.03 -12.02 -1.68
CA TRP A 83 6.01 -13.09 -1.77
C TRP A 83 7.23 -12.66 -2.58
N ASP A 84 7.02 -12.12 -3.79
CA ASP A 84 8.09 -11.64 -4.69
C ASP A 84 8.92 -10.51 -4.04
N SER A 85 8.27 -9.61 -3.32
CA SER A 85 8.94 -8.51 -2.61
C SER A 85 9.67 -8.97 -1.34
N MET A 86 9.44 -10.22 -0.90
CA MET A 86 9.85 -10.83 0.36
C MET A 86 9.27 -10.14 1.61
N THR A 87 8.21 -9.35 1.45
CA THR A 87 7.58 -8.58 2.52
C THR A 87 7.02 -9.49 3.62
N VAL A 88 6.52 -10.68 3.26
CA VAL A 88 6.07 -11.69 4.26
C VAL A 88 7.18 -12.57 4.81
N SER A 89 8.33 -12.69 4.12
CA SER A 89 9.44 -13.54 4.57
C SER A 89 10.09 -12.97 5.83
N PHE A 90 10.17 -11.64 5.96
CA PHE A 90 10.64 -10.98 7.18
C PHE A 90 9.67 -11.14 8.36
N ALA A 91 8.36 -11.13 8.11
CA ALA A 91 7.34 -11.41 9.13
C ALA A 91 7.39 -12.88 9.59
N TRP A 92 7.66 -13.83 8.68
CA TRP A 92 7.84 -15.25 9.02
C TRP A 92 9.10 -15.52 9.83
N ILE A 93 10.22 -14.83 9.56
CA ILE A 93 11.45 -14.92 10.37
C ILE A 93 11.17 -14.47 11.82
N PHE A 94 10.30 -13.47 12.03
CA PHE A 94 9.86 -13.05 13.37
C PHE A 94 8.82 -13.99 13.99
N CYS A 95 7.90 -14.55 13.21
CA CYS A 95 6.88 -15.50 13.72
C CYS A 95 7.45 -16.90 14.03
N SER A 96 8.59 -17.28 13.44
CA SER A 96 9.23 -18.58 13.71
C SER A 96 9.91 -18.67 15.09
N GLY A 97 9.98 -17.55 15.84
CA GLY A 97 10.55 -17.49 17.19
C GLY A 97 9.57 -17.72 18.35
N HIS A 98 8.25 -17.81 18.10
CA HIS A 98 7.26 -17.99 19.16
C HIS A 98 6.32 -19.16 18.89
N GLY A 99 6.86 -20.38 18.99
CA GLY A 99 6.04 -21.56 19.25
C GLY A 99 5.41 -21.47 20.64
N LYS A 100 4.19 -20.94 20.74
CA LYS A 100 3.30 -21.28 21.86
C LYS A 100 2.40 -22.43 21.42
N LYS A 101 2.56 -23.56 22.13
CA LYS A 101 1.62 -24.67 22.16
C LYS A 101 0.26 -24.11 22.60
N TYR A 102 -0.77 -24.41 21.83
CA TYR A 102 -2.15 -24.28 22.28
C TYR A 102 -2.59 -25.68 22.73
N GLU A 103 -3.09 -25.75 23.98
CA GLU A 103 -3.79 -26.90 24.56
C GLU A 103 -5.12 -27.17 23.83
#